data_AF-A0A822IIR4-F1
#
_entry.id   AF-A0A822IIR4-F1
#
_cell.length_a   1.000
_cell.length_b   1.000
_cell.length_c   1.000
_cell.angle_alpha   90.00
_cell.angle_beta   90.00
_cell.angle_gamma   90.00
#
_symmetry.space_group_name_H-M   'P 1'
#
loop_
_entity.id
_entity.type
_entity.pdbx_description
1 polymer ?
#
loop_
_entity_poly.entity_id
_entity_poly.type
_entity_poly.pdbx_seq_one_letter_code
_entity_poly.pdbx_strand_id
1 'polypeptide(L)'
;MTLTKSQDFEFKVYTRPTGLATGTYDHWLLRGASVEIERSLFEGDLLTITSTRKNQDVQIDKVRPVRFYWKGTKLFDGCIRAPKYDNRQNKYRDLITAAYGWEKELAAIRLGLVTPEGVQYTGKSIDFILSDLARIANDMGMTKKATYVYDKTKLPYYDSEVFGTALTRTYGDTIWSALTDLTKELDIAETYHIGEWTVRVDALQSDYNIYIIPMMVNTDITSIRKFKDNMLTPPKSIRRDYTRLLNFIVVRGAGTLVNERFKPILILTEKDIVTNLEEFYADSQPSPIRSYLRVTITNPTGSDKGGFVTVNGSDGNMNELTESFFLWVKAGQAQTHYTNNRYGTLSGGSLKAFVTQGWAGCKIQVEETTYSVGGRSINDVGVRGKTIRNINFDTQAKVESYGAQLIRMYHAPLVYIDAAIKPEFANPDELLGKTITMFDNFQNDFVDFTCIKQKYYFEGPQVSESVTAMRYNYDWEYTE
;
A
#
# COMPACT_ATOMS: atom_id res chain seq x y z
N MET A 1 23.17 -19.87 -19.09
CA MET A 1 22.46 -18.64 -19.50
C MET A 1 22.13 -18.82 -20.97
N THR A 2 20.86 -19.02 -21.30
CA THR A 2 20.43 -19.32 -22.69
C THR A 2 19.49 -18.21 -23.12
N LEU A 3 19.80 -17.63 -24.27
CA LEU A 3 19.40 -16.27 -24.67
C LEU A 3 18.53 -16.35 -25.93
N THR A 4 17.36 -15.72 -25.92
CA THR A 4 16.47 -15.60 -27.09
C THR A 4 16.75 -14.30 -27.84
N LYS A 5 16.50 -14.28 -29.17
CA LYS A 5 16.67 -13.07 -29.99
C LYS A 5 15.40 -12.19 -29.97
N SER A 6 15.53 -10.90 -29.64
CA SER A 6 14.53 -9.83 -29.81
C SER A 6 14.78 -9.15 -31.14
N GLN A 7 13.74 -9.03 -31.95
CA GLN A 7 13.80 -8.24 -33.17
C GLN A 7 13.03 -6.91 -33.09
N ASP A 8 12.28 -6.62 -32.03
CA ASP A 8 11.28 -5.54 -32.08
C ASP A 8 11.26 -4.66 -30.82
N PHE A 9 12.31 -3.87 -30.57
CA PHE A 9 12.16 -2.71 -29.67
C PHE A 9 12.32 -1.40 -30.43
N GLU A 10 11.49 -0.42 -30.09
CA GLU A 10 11.49 0.90 -30.70
C GLU A 10 11.64 1.97 -29.63
N PHE A 11 12.56 2.89 -29.84
CA PHE A 11 12.69 4.08 -29.03
C PHE A 11 12.31 5.29 -29.86
N LYS A 12 11.40 6.13 -29.35
CA LYS A 12 10.89 7.31 -30.06
C LYS A 12 11.11 8.56 -29.24
N VAL A 13 11.56 9.64 -29.88
CA VAL A 13 11.85 10.93 -29.24
C VAL A 13 10.93 11.99 -29.81
N TYR A 14 10.40 12.86 -28.96
CA TYR A 14 9.52 13.94 -29.39
C TYR A 14 10.29 15.10 -30.04
N THR A 15 9.91 15.39 -31.27
CA THR A 15 10.39 16.53 -32.06
C THR A 15 9.32 17.62 -32.03
N ARG A 16 9.64 18.76 -31.40
CA ARG A 16 8.79 19.95 -31.43
C ARG A 16 8.69 20.44 -32.89
N PRO A 17 7.49 20.84 -33.34
CA PRO A 17 7.34 21.42 -34.66
C PRO A 17 7.93 22.83 -34.69
N THR A 18 8.30 23.30 -35.87
CA THR A 18 8.77 24.66 -36.12
C THR A 18 7.64 25.69 -36.26
N GLY A 19 6.37 25.29 -36.02
CA GLY A 19 5.16 26.12 -36.15
C GLY A 19 4.00 25.64 -35.25
N LEU A 20 2.75 26.00 -35.59
CA LEU A 20 1.52 25.76 -34.78
C LEU A 20 1.03 24.29 -34.72
N ALA A 21 1.80 23.32 -35.22
CA ALA A 21 1.40 21.92 -35.23
C ALA A 21 1.59 21.25 -33.86
N THR A 22 1.00 20.07 -33.67
CA THR A 22 1.38 19.13 -32.60
C THR A 22 2.58 18.33 -33.09
N GLY A 23 3.71 18.33 -32.37
CA GLY A 23 4.96 17.69 -32.82
C GLY A 23 4.85 16.17 -33.07
N THR A 24 5.93 15.56 -33.56
CA THR A 24 5.98 14.13 -33.90
C THR A 24 6.89 13.34 -32.96
N TYR A 25 6.66 12.03 -32.90
CA TYR A 25 7.58 11.09 -32.26
C TYR A 25 8.33 10.36 -33.36
N ASP A 26 9.63 10.63 -33.47
CA ASP A 26 10.46 10.06 -34.52
C ASP A 26 11.29 8.90 -33.95
N HIS A 27 11.54 7.88 -34.77
CA HIS A 27 12.34 6.73 -34.36
C HIS A 27 13.79 7.14 -34.12
N TRP A 28 14.33 6.74 -32.97
CA TRP A 28 15.72 6.93 -32.61
C TRP A 28 16.43 5.60 -32.36
N LEU A 29 17.55 5.39 -33.05
CA LEU A 29 18.27 4.12 -32.99
C LEU A 29 19.18 4.05 -31.76
N LEU A 30 18.81 3.20 -30.79
CA LEU A 30 19.63 2.87 -29.63
C LEU A 30 20.71 1.83 -29.96
N ARG A 31 21.59 2.11 -30.94
CA ARG A 31 22.61 1.14 -31.40
C ARG A 31 23.52 0.71 -30.24
N GLY A 32 23.59 -0.60 -29.95
CA GLY A 32 24.48 -1.17 -28.94
C GLY A 32 24.27 -0.59 -27.53
N ALA A 33 23.06 -0.13 -27.22
CA ALA A 33 22.69 0.31 -25.88
C ALA A 33 22.08 -0.85 -25.08
N SER A 34 22.28 -0.84 -23.76
CA SER A 34 21.40 -1.53 -22.83
C SER A 34 20.32 -0.57 -22.34
N VAL A 35 19.11 -1.10 -22.17
CA VAL A 35 17.96 -0.32 -21.69
C VAL A 35 17.34 -1.05 -20.52
N GLU A 36 17.18 -0.35 -19.41
CA GLU A 36 16.43 -0.83 -18.25
C GLU A 36 15.17 0.03 -18.11
N ILE A 37 14.02 -0.61 -17.95
CA ILE A 37 12.75 0.04 -17.64
C ILE A 37 12.30 -0.50 -16.30
N GLU A 38 12.17 0.37 -15.32
CA GLU A 38 11.60 0.08 -14.01
C GLU A 38 10.29 0.86 -13.89
N ARG A 39 9.20 0.13 -13.62
CA ARG A 39 7.91 0.74 -13.32
C ARG A 39 7.53 0.43 -11.88
N SER A 40 7.10 1.44 -11.13
CA SER A 40 6.77 1.28 -9.70
C SER A 40 5.57 2.11 -9.28
N LEU A 41 4.66 1.50 -8.51
CA LEU A 41 3.52 2.21 -7.91
C LEU A 41 3.92 3.27 -6.88
N PHE A 42 5.10 3.14 -6.27
CA PHE A 42 5.52 4.00 -5.16
C PHE A 42 6.71 4.90 -5.51
N GLU A 43 7.59 4.46 -6.40
CA GLU A 43 8.80 5.21 -6.77
C GLU A 43 8.64 6.02 -8.07
N GLY A 44 7.63 5.68 -8.88
CA GLY A 44 7.44 6.18 -10.23
C GLY A 44 8.14 5.32 -11.29
N ASP A 45 8.08 5.78 -12.54
CA ASP A 45 8.65 5.07 -13.67
C ASP A 45 10.02 5.64 -14.04
N LEU A 46 10.95 4.76 -14.38
CA LEU A 46 12.31 5.09 -14.75
C LEU A 46 12.73 4.26 -15.96
N LEU A 47 13.25 4.93 -16.98
CA LEU A 47 13.95 4.30 -18.08
C LEU A 47 15.41 4.75 -18.05
N THR A 48 16.34 3.80 -17.99
CA THR A 48 17.77 4.04 -18.03
C THR A 48 18.33 3.49 -19.32
N ILE A 49 19.04 4.32 -20.08
CA ILE A 49 19.77 3.91 -21.28
C ILE A 49 21.25 4.05 -20.99
N THR A 50 22.00 2.95 -21.18
CA THR A 50 23.45 2.94 -21.11
C THR A 50 24.02 2.60 -22.48
N SER A 51 24.94 3.41 -22.99
CA SER A 51 25.56 3.15 -24.28
C SER A 51 26.97 3.75 -24.40
N THR A 52 27.84 3.11 -25.17
CA THR A 52 29.15 3.69 -25.52
C THR A 52 29.07 4.43 -26.85
N ARG A 53 29.51 5.69 -26.88
CA ARG A 53 29.39 6.61 -28.02
C ARG A 53 30.73 7.30 -28.32
N LYS A 54 30.96 7.69 -29.58
CA LYS A 54 32.11 8.54 -29.97
C LYS A 54 31.82 10.05 -29.79
N ASN A 55 30.58 10.46 -30.05
CA ASN A 55 30.13 11.85 -30.04
C ASN A 55 28.94 12.03 -29.07
N GLN A 56 28.68 13.27 -28.66
CA GLN A 56 27.43 13.66 -28.01
C GLN A 56 26.25 13.50 -28.96
N ASP A 57 25.07 13.24 -28.39
CA ASP A 57 23.86 12.94 -29.13
C ASP A 57 22.82 14.04 -28.89
N VAL A 58 22.79 15.00 -29.82
CA VAL A 58 21.97 16.21 -29.73
C VAL A 58 20.46 15.95 -29.57
N GLN A 59 19.99 14.74 -29.92
CA GLN A 59 18.57 14.38 -29.79
C GLN A 59 18.19 14.03 -28.35
N ILE A 60 19.09 13.42 -27.59
CA ILE A 60 18.90 13.03 -26.19
C ILE A 60 19.64 13.93 -25.20
N ASP A 61 20.41 14.91 -25.70
CA ASP A 61 21.12 15.96 -24.92
C ASP A 61 20.21 17.02 -24.29
N LYS A 62 18.91 16.99 -24.57
CA LYS A 62 17.95 17.98 -24.08
C LYS A 62 16.77 17.28 -23.41
N VAL A 63 16.11 18.00 -22.51
CA VAL A 63 14.86 17.57 -21.88
C VAL A 63 13.79 17.39 -22.95
N ARG A 64 13.33 16.15 -23.16
CA ARG A 64 12.35 15.81 -24.20
C ARG A 64 11.46 14.62 -23.79
N PRO A 65 10.17 14.64 -24.19
CA PRO A 65 9.33 13.46 -24.13
C PRO A 65 9.89 12.30 -24.97
N VAL A 66 9.78 11.09 -24.45
CA VAL A 66 10.23 9.86 -25.11
C VAL A 66 9.28 8.70 -24.87
N ARG A 67 9.32 7.72 -25.77
CA ARG A 67 8.55 6.48 -25.66
C ARG A 67 9.41 5.28 -25.97
N PHE A 68 9.14 4.17 -25.29
CA PHE A 68 9.77 2.89 -25.56
C PHE A 68 8.71 1.83 -25.80
N TYR A 69 8.89 1.06 -26.88
CA TYR A 69 7.99 -0.03 -27.26
C TYR A 69 8.77 -1.34 -27.36
N TRP A 70 8.10 -2.44 -27.02
CA TRP A 70 8.58 -3.81 -27.26
C TRP A 70 7.45 -4.64 -27.86
N LYS A 71 7.71 -5.32 -28.98
CA LYS A 71 6.70 -6.09 -29.73
C LYS A 71 5.44 -5.26 -30.01
N GLY A 72 5.63 -4.00 -30.41
CA GLY A 72 4.54 -3.04 -30.68
C GLY A 72 3.79 -2.52 -29.45
N THR A 73 4.10 -3.01 -28.24
CA THR A 73 3.44 -2.58 -26.99
C THR A 73 4.27 -1.52 -26.30
N LYS A 74 3.65 -0.42 -25.86
CA LYS A 74 4.34 0.65 -25.14
C LYS A 74 4.67 0.22 -23.72
N LEU A 75 5.97 0.24 -23.38
CA LEU A 75 6.45 -0.11 -22.04
C LEU A 75 6.82 1.10 -21.20
N PHE A 76 7.13 2.24 -21.84
CA PHE A 76 7.49 3.48 -21.15
C PHE A 76 7.04 4.70 -21.97
N ASP A 77 6.56 5.72 -21.27
CA ASP A 77 6.23 7.04 -21.81
C ASP A 77 6.55 8.07 -20.73
N GLY A 78 7.44 9.02 -21.02
CA GLY A 78 7.95 9.94 -20.01
C GLY A 78 8.89 10.97 -20.61
N CYS A 79 9.76 11.56 -19.78
CA CYS A 79 10.66 12.62 -20.19
C CYS A 79 12.12 12.33 -19.82
N ILE A 80 13.02 12.39 -20.81
CA ILE A 80 14.47 12.37 -20.60
C ILE A 80 14.89 13.62 -19.82
N ARG A 81 15.79 13.46 -18.83
CA ARG A 81 16.58 14.56 -18.27
C ARG A 81 17.93 14.69 -18.96
N ALA A 82 18.56 15.87 -18.85
CA ALA A 82 19.86 16.12 -19.45
C ALA A 82 20.85 14.96 -19.15
N PRO A 83 21.47 14.35 -20.17
CA PRO A 83 22.28 13.15 -20.02
C PRO A 83 23.61 13.44 -19.32
N LYS A 84 24.18 12.39 -18.71
CA LYS A 84 25.54 12.43 -18.18
C LYS A 84 26.48 11.69 -19.15
N TYR A 85 27.59 12.34 -19.50
CA TYR A 85 28.66 11.74 -20.30
C TYR A 85 29.92 11.60 -19.46
N ASP A 86 30.40 10.37 -19.30
CA ASP A 86 31.68 10.09 -18.65
C ASP A 86 32.74 9.76 -19.73
N ASN A 87 33.86 10.48 -19.71
CA ASN A 87 34.93 10.33 -20.71
C ASN A 87 35.75 9.05 -20.46
N ARG A 88 35.96 8.23 -21.49
CA ARG A 88 36.97 7.15 -21.46
C ARG A 88 38.28 7.62 -22.10
N GLN A 89 39.37 6.93 -21.76
CA GLN A 89 40.74 7.23 -22.24
C GLN A 89 40.90 7.16 -23.79
N ASN A 90 39.97 6.53 -24.52
CA ASN A 90 40.11 6.22 -25.95
C ASN A 90 39.16 7.00 -26.90
N LYS A 91 38.83 8.26 -26.60
CA LYS A 91 37.86 9.10 -27.37
C LYS A 91 36.41 8.59 -27.41
N TYR A 92 36.11 7.48 -26.74
CA TYR A 92 34.76 7.02 -26.48
C TYR A 92 34.25 7.60 -25.16
N ARG A 93 32.94 7.73 -25.04
CA ARG A 93 32.24 8.21 -23.85
C ARG A 93 31.17 7.20 -23.48
N ASP A 94 31.02 6.94 -22.20
CA ASP A 94 29.83 6.25 -21.72
C ASP A 94 28.73 7.28 -21.51
N LEU A 95 27.64 7.05 -22.21
CA LEU A 95 26.40 7.77 -22.04
C LEU A 95 25.53 6.97 -21.08
N ILE A 96 25.20 7.60 -19.95
CA ILE A 96 24.14 7.13 -19.07
C ILE A 96 23.08 8.24 -19.07
N THR A 97 21.90 7.91 -19.59
CA THR A 97 20.75 8.82 -19.58
C THR A 97 19.54 8.17 -18.95
N ALA A 98 18.75 8.99 -18.28
CA ALA A 98 17.54 8.56 -17.60
C ALA A 98 16.34 9.38 -18.10
N ALA A 99 15.24 8.68 -18.34
CA ALA A 99 13.92 9.27 -18.49
C ALA A 99 13.06 8.89 -17.30
N TYR A 100 12.28 9.84 -16.81
CA TYR A 100 11.33 9.61 -15.72
C TYR A 100 9.91 9.64 -16.25
N GLY A 101 9.01 8.91 -15.59
CA GLY A 101 7.58 8.96 -15.88
C GLY A 101 6.98 10.35 -15.63
N TRP A 102 5.74 10.49 -16.09
CA TRP A 102 5.00 11.75 -16.08
C TRP A 102 4.64 12.25 -14.66
N GLU A 103 4.74 11.40 -13.64
CA GLU A 103 4.62 11.79 -12.23
C GLU A 103 5.67 12.83 -11.82
N LYS A 104 6.88 12.80 -12.40
CA LYS A 104 7.91 13.82 -12.11
C LYS A 104 7.57 15.18 -12.70
N GLU A 105 6.80 15.23 -13.78
CA GLU A 105 6.26 16.48 -14.31
C GLU A 105 5.19 17.04 -13.36
N LEU A 106 4.25 16.20 -12.91
CA LEU A 106 3.22 16.59 -11.95
C LEU A 106 3.82 17.08 -10.62
N ALA A 107 4.96 16.53 -10.21
CA ALA A 107 5.72 16.96 -9.04
C ALA A 107 6.49 18.28 -9.23
N ALA A 108 6.62 18.77 -10.47
CA ALA A 108 7.26 20.04 -10.79
C ALA A 108 6.26 21.20 -10.96
N ILE A 109 5.00 20.91 -11.33
CA ILE A 109 3.95 21.91 -11.52
C ILE A 109 3.45 22.39 -10.15
N ARG A 110 3.73 23.65 -9.81
CA ARG A 110 3.32 24.27 -8.55
C ARG A 110 1.96 24.94 -8.65
N LEU A 111 1.05 24.61 -7.74
CA LEU A 111 -0.31 25.14 -7.72
C LEU A 111 -0.38 26.60 -7.23
N GLY A 112 0.55 27.02 -6.37
CA GLY A 112 0.71 28.45 -6.01
C GLY A 112 1.16 29.36 -7.15
N LEU A 113 1.48 28.82 -8.34
CA LEU A 113 1.72 29.60 -9.55
C LEU A 113 0.44 29.79 -10.39
N VAL A 114 -0.64 29.06 -10.09
CA VAL A 114 -1.96 29.25 -10.71
C VAL A 114 -2.64 30.49 -10.10
N THR A 115 -2.62 30.55 -8.77
CA THR A 115 -3.14 31.66 -7.95
C THR A 115 -2.20 31.88 -6.75
N PRO A 116 -2.03 33.13 -6.26
CA PRO A 116 -1.13 33.41 -5.14
C PRO A 116 -1.43 32.61 -3.86
N GLU A 117 -2.72 32.31 -3.61
CA GLU A 117 -3.19 31.56 -2.44
C GLU A 117 -3.24 30.04 -2.67
N GLY A 118 -2.86 29.56 -3.87
CA GLY A 118 -3.10 28.19 -4.30
C GLY A 118 -4.54 27.94 -4.76
N VAL A 119 -4.80 26.73 -5.26
CA VAL A 119 -6.12 26.38 -5.80
C VAL A 119 -7.05 25.99 -4.66
N GLN A 120 -8.15 26.72 -4.52
CA GLN A 120 -9.12 26.54 -3.46
C GLN A 120 -10.33 25.76 -3.98
N TYR A 121 -10.68 24.71 -3.25
CA TYR A 121 -11.87 23.91 -3.48
C TYR A 121 -12.79 24.03 -2.26
N THR A 122 -14.05 24.36 -2.48
CA THR A 122 -15.07 24.45 -1.43
C THR A 122 -16.26 23.59 -1.81
N GLY A 123 -16.53 22.56 -0.99
CA GLY A 123 -17.59 21.58 -1.23
C GLY A 123 -17.49 20.88 -2.59
N LYS A 124 -16.27 20.65 -3.10
CA LYS A 124 -16.05 19.97 -4.39
C LYS A 124 -15.75 18.50 -4.17
N SER A 125 -16.31 17.64 -5.01
CA SER A 125 -16.05 16.19 -4.92
C SER A 125 -14.60 15.86 -5.30
N ILE A 126 -14.10 14.72 -4.81
CA ILE A 126 -12.80 14.18 -5.23
C ILE A 126 -12.73 14.04 -6.76
N ASP A 127 -13.80 13.55 -7.38
CA ASP A 127 -13.96 13.48 -8.85
C ASP A 127 -13.70 14.83 -9.54
N PHE A 128 -14.28 15.91 -9.02
CA PHE A 128 -14.11 17.24 -9.57
C PHE A 128 -12.67 17.71 -9.44
N ILE A 129 -12.07 17.52 -8.27
CA ILE A 129 -10.71 17.96 -7.97
C ILE A 129 -9.71 17.22 -8.87
N LEU A 130 -9.84 15.90 -9.04
CA LEU A 130 -8.98 15.11 -9.94
C LEU A 130 -9.10 15.58 -11.40
N SER A 131 -10.30 15.89 -11.85
CA SER A 131 -10.56 16.44 -13.19
C SER A 131 -9.91 17.80 -13.39
N ASP A 132 -10.03 18.70 -12.41
CA ASP A 132 -9.46 20.04 -12.49
C ASP A 132 -7.92 20.02 -12.40
N LEU A 133 -7.34 19.15 -11.56
CA LEU A 133 -5.90 18.93 -11.51
C LEU A 133 -5.35 18.42 -12.85
N ALA A 134 -6.06 17.52 -13.54
CA ALA A 134 -5.69 17.08 -14.88
C ALA A 134 -5.74 18.23 -15.90
N ARG A 135 -6.76 19.10 -15.83
CA ARG A 135 -6.84 20.31 -16.66
C ARG A 135 -5.66 21.25 -16.41
N ILE A 136 -5.37 21.58 -15.15
CA ILE A 136 -4.24 22.46 -14.78
C ILE A 136 -2.91 21.86 -15.25
N ALA A 137 -2.73 20.54 -15.14
CA ALA A 137 -1.55 19.86 -15.64
C ALA A 137 -1.37 20.02 -17.16
N ASN A 138 -2.46 20.05 -17.93
CA ASN A 138 -2.40 20.31 -19.37
C ASN A 138 -2.10 21.78 -19.69
N ASP A 139 -2.63 22.71 -18.91
CA ASP A 139 -2.43 24.15 -19.12
C ASP A 139 -1.00 24.60 -18.79
N MET A 140 -0.39 24.02 -17.75
CA MET A 140 0.92 24.42 -17.23
C MET A 140 2.06 23.48 -17.60
N GLY A 141 1.73 22.27 -18.06
CA GLY A 141 2.69 21.22 -18.35
C GLY A 141 3.60 21.54 -19.53
N MET A 142 4.59 20.69 -19.72
CA MET A 142 5.45 20.75 -20.89
C MET A 142 4.68 20.39 -22.16
N THR A 143 5.08 20.98 -23.28
CA THR A 143 4.54 20.63 -24.60
C THR A 143 4.86 19.18 -24.96
N LYS A 144 3.82 18.38 -25.19
CA LYS A 144 3.85 16.97 -25.57
C LYS A 144 2.58 16.62 -26.36
N LYS A 145 2.56 15.46 -27.03
CA LYS A 145 1.38 15.01 -27.80
C LYS A 145 0.25 14.48 -26.91
N ALA A 146 0.60 13.88 -25.77
CA ALA A 146 -0.38 13.26 -24.88
C ALA A 146 -0.87 14.24 -23.80
N THR A 147 -2.16 14.18 -23.48
CA THR A 147 -2.79 15.03 -22.46
C THR A 147 -3.14 14.25 -21.22
N TYR A 148 -3.05 14.88 -20.05
CA TYR A 148 -3.55 14.32 -18.81
C TYR A 148 -5.07 14.22 -18.83
N VAL A 149 -5.60 13.07 -18.43
CA VAL A 149 -7.04 12.81 -18.35
C VAL A 149 -7.35 12.07 -17.06
N TYR A 150 -8.42 12.47 -16.39
CA TYR A 150 -9.08 11.68 -15.36
C TYR A 150 -10.31 11.00 -15.99
N ASP A 151 -10.28 9.67 -16.08
CA ASP A 151 -11.34 8.87 -16.69
C ASP A 151 -11.80 7.80 -15.71
N LYS A 152 -13.04 7.96 -15.24
CA LYS A 152 -13.66 7.07 -14.24
C LYS A 152 -13.80 5.64 -14.73
N THR A 153 -13.94 5.44 -16.05
CA THR A 153 -14.08 4.09 -16.65
C THR A 153 -12.78 3.27 -16.59
N LYS A 154 -11.66 3.91 -16.22
CA LYS A 154 -10.34 3.28 -16.07
C LYS A 154 -10.00 2.94 -14.62
N LEU A 155 -10.86 3.30 -13.68
CA LEU A 155 -10.61 3.11 -12.25
C LEU A 155 -11.05 1.71 -11.82
N PRO A 156 -10.16 0.87 -11.28
CA PRO A 156 -10.51 -0.49 -10.89
C PRO A 156 -11.51 -0.58 -9.74
N TYR A 157 -11.53 0.42 -8.84
CA TYR A 157 -12.36 0.47 -7.62
C TYR A 157 -13.22 1.74 -7.59
N TYR A 158 -13.83 2.13 -8.72
CA TYR A 158 -14.68 3.31 -8.73
C TYR A 158 -15.97 3.07 -7.94
N ASP A 159 -16.15 3.88 -6.90
CA ASP A 159 -17.40 4.00 -6.17
C ASP A 159 -17.85 5.47 -6.18
N SER A 160 -19.07 5.73 -6.63
CA SER A 160 -19.57 7.10 -6.78
C SER A 160 -19.81 7.82 -5.45
N GLU A 161 -20.04 7.08 -4.36
CA GLU A 161 -20.21 7.65 -3.02
C GLU A 161 -18.84 8.06 -2.46
N VAL A 162 -17.84 7.18 -2.58
CA VAL A 162 -16.46 7.43 -2.13
C VAL A 162 -15.85 8.60 -2.90
N PHE A 163 -15.82 8.53 -4.23
CA PHE A 163 -15.24 9.58 -5.09
C PHE A 163 -16.12 10.84 -5.19
N GLY A 164 -17.39 10.73 -4.80
CA GLY A 164 -18.34 11.83 -4.65
C GLY A 164 -18.12 12.67 -3.38
N THR A 165 -17.29 12.20 -2.44
CA THR A 165 -17.03 12.88 -1.15
C THR A 165 -16.64 14.34 -1.36
N ALA A 166 -17.43 15.25 -0.79
CA ALA A 166 -17.20 16.68 -0.90
C ALA A 166 -16.10 17.15 0.07
N LEU A 167 -15.13 17.87 -0.47
CA LEU A 167 -13.98 18.39 0.26
C LEU A 167 -13.96 19.92 0.23
N THR A 168 -13.46 20.50 1.32
CA THR A 168 -13.07 21.91 1.37
C THR A 168 -11.59 21.99 1.69
N ARG A 169 -10.77 22.32 0.70
CA ARG A 169 -9.31 22.28 0.81
C ARG A 169 -8.63 23.28 -0.11
N THR A 170 -7.48 23.77 0.32
CA THR A 170 -6.59 24.59 -0.49
C THR A 170 -5.31 23.82 -0.78
N TYR A 171 -4.92 23.76 -2.04
CA TYR A 171 -3.67 23.14 -2.49
C TYR A 171 -2.70 24.18 -3.03
N GLY A 172 -1.59 24.40 -2.32
CA GLY A 172 -0.56 25.39 -2.70
C GLY A 172 0.74 24.80 -3.26
N ASP A 173 1.05 23.54 -2.94
CA ASP A 173 2.33 22.90 -3.29
C ASP A 173 2.36 22.48 -4.76
N THR A 174 2.30 21.19 -5.06
CA THR A 174 2.39 20.63 -6.42
C THR A 174 1.14 19.83 -6.77
N ILE A 175 0.92 19.58 -8.06
CA ILE A 175 -0.14 18.66 -8.49
C ILE A 175 0.07 17.28 -7.87
N TRP A 176 1.30 16.76 -7.90
CA TRP A 176 1.60 15.45 -7.30
C TRP A 176 1.25 15.38 -5.81
N SER A 177 1.62 16.38 -5.03
CA SER A 177 1.28 16.42 -3.60
C SER A 177 -0.23 16.52 -3.36
N ALA A 178 -0.97 17.23 -4.22
CA ALA A 178 -2.42 17.28 -4.12
C ALA A 178 -3.04 15.91 -4.42
N LEU A 179 -2.55 15.21 -5.46
CA LEU A 179 -2.97 13.84 -5.80
C LEU A 179 -2.69 12.85 -4.66
N THR A 180 -1.49 12.90 -4.04
CA THR A 180 -1.15 12.06 -2.87
C THR A 180 -1.93 12.42 -1.61
N ASP A 181 -2.39 13.67 -1.48
CA ASP A 181 -3.27 14.05 -0.38
C ASP A 181 -4.69 13.52 -0.59
N LEU A 182 -5.20 13.55 -1.83
CA LEU A 182 -6.50 12.98 -2.18
C LEU A 182 -6.56 11.47 -1.93
N THR A 183 -5.47 10.72 -2.10
CA THR A 183 -5.47 9.28 -1.75
C THR A 183 -5.71 9.04 -0.27
N LYS A 184 -5.26 9.94 0.61
CA LYS A 184 -5.57 9.84 2.05
C LYS A 184 -7.05 10.07 2.32
N GLU A 185 -7.68 10.99 1.60
CA GLU A 185 -9.13 11.21 1.69
C GLU A 185 -9.91 10.02 1.12
N LEU A 186 -9.38 9.36 0.09
CA LEU A 186 -9.93 8.09 -0.40
C LEU A 186 -9.77 6.96 0.63
N ASP A 187 -8.63 6.87 1.33
CA ASP A 187 -8.48 5.92 2.45
C ASP A 187 -9.61 6.16 3.47
N ILE A 188 -9.85 7.41 3.87
CA ILE A 188 -10.87 7.78 4.87
C ILE A 188 -12.29 7.42 4.41
N ALA A 189 -12.61 7.68 3.14
CA ALA A 189 -13.94 7.45 2.59
C ALA A 189 -14.19 5.97 2.27
N GLU A 190 -13.13 5.18 2.04
CA GLU A 190 -13.21 3.76 1.77
C GLU A 190 -13.43 2.95 3.05
N THR A 191 -14.59 2.29 3.16
CA THR A 191 -14.94 1.48 4.33
C THR A 191 -15.17 -0.01 4.02
N TYR A 192 -15.24 -0.37 2.75
CA TYR A 192 -15.60 -1.73 2.32
C TYR A 192 -14.38 -2.60 2.09
N HIS A 193 -13.34 -2.04 1.47
CA HIS A 193 -12.13 -2.77 1.11
C HIS A 193 -10.97 -2.41 2.04
N ILE A 194 -10.08 -3.37 2.26
CA ILE A 194 -8.84 -3.16 3.00
C ILE A 194 -7.73 -3.02 1.97
N GLY A 195 -7.07 -1.87 1.92
CA GLY A 195 -5.96 -1.62 1.00
C GLY A 195 -5.43 -0.20 1.11
N GLU A 196 -4.26 0.06 0.53
CA GLU A 196 -3.63 1.40 0.50
C GLU A 196 -3.97 2.10 -0.82
N TRP A 197 -4.57 3.29 -0.76
CA TRP A 197 -4.73 4.10 -1.96
C TRP A 197 -3.40 4.75 -2.38
N THR A 198 -3.07 4.63 -3.65
CA THR A 198 -1.97 5.32 -4.33
C THR A 198 -2.48 5.97 -5.62
N VAL A 199 -1.65 6.79 -6.26
CA VAL A 199 -1.93 7.35 -7.58
C VAL A 199 -0.96 6.77 -8.59
N ARG A 200 -1.51 6.13 -9.61
CA ARG A 200 -0.77 5.67 -10.78
C ARG A 200 -0.96 6.67 -11.92
N VAL A 201 0.14 7.09 -12.53
CA VAL A 201 0.12 7.90 -13.76
C VAL A 201 0.37 6.96 -14.93
N ASP A 202 -0.71 6.58 -15.60
CA ASP A 202 -0.67 5.56 -16.63
C ASP A 202 -0.70 6.19 -18.02
N ALA A 203 0.45 6.19 -18.66
CA ALA A 203 0.61 6.65 -20.04
C ALA A 203 0.69 5.50 -21.04
N LEU A 204 0.52 4.24 -20.62
CA LEU A 204 0.80 3.07 -21.46
C LEU A 204 -0.42 2.60 -22.26
N GLN A 205 -1.62 2.82 -21.72
CA GLN A 205 -2.87 2.43 -22.39
C GLN A 205 -3.21 3.24 -23.65
N SER A 206 -2.60 4.42 -23.85
CA SER A 206 -2.92 5.32 -24.96
C SER A 206 -1.71 6.11 -25.43
N ASP A 207 -1.62 6.37 -26.73
CA ASP A 207 -0.65 7.30 -27.30
C ASP A 207 -1.07 8.76 -27.24
N TYR A 208 -2.29 9.04 -26.78
CA TYR A 208 -2.88 10.37 -26.73
C TYR A 208 -3.23 10.81 -25.31
N ASN A 209 -3.39 9.89 -24.37
CA ASN A 209 -3.80 10.20 -23.00
C ASN A 209 -2.77 9.68 -21.99
N ILE A 210 -2.57 10.46 -20.94
CA ILE A 210 -1.88 10.10 -19.71
C ILE A 210 -2.94 10.07 -18.62
N TYR A 211 -3.32 8.88 -18.16
CA TYR A 211 -4.39 8.72 -17.19
C TYR A 211 -3.90 8.93 -15.77
N ILE A 212 -4.59 9.77 -15.01
CA ILE A 212 -4.42 9.85 -13.55
C ILE A 212 -5.38 8.84 -12.93
N ILE A 213 -4.83 7.77 -12.36
CA ILE A 213 -5.59 6.64 -11.84
C ILE A 213 -5.31 6.50 -10.35
N PRO A 214 -6.17 7.05 -9.47
CA PRO A 214 -6.22 6.60 -8.09
C PRO A 214 -6.52 5.10 -8.08
N MET A 215 -5.71 4.33 -7.38
CA MET A 215 -5.86 2.89 -7.31
C MET A 215 -5.59 2.40 -5.89
N MET A 216 -6.35 1.40 -5.48
CA MET A 216 -6.12 0.70 -4.23
C MET A 216 -5.16 -0.46 -4.46
N VAL A 217 -4.14 -0.57 -3.62
CA VAL A 217 -3.25 -1.72 -3.61
C VAL A 217 -3.90 -2.82 -2.76
N ASN A 218 -4.62 -3.72 -3.45
CA ASN A 218 -5.32 -4.85 -2.87
C ASN A 218 -5.22 -6.09 -3.78
N THR A 219 -5.55 -7.26 -3.24
CA THR A 219 -5.52 -8.58 -3.89
C THR A 219 -6.90 -9.24 -3.97
N ASP A 220 -7.98 -8.49 -3.77
CA ASP A 220 -9.38 -8.95 -3.86
C ASP A 220 -9.89 -9.08 -5.32
N ILE A 221 -9.20 -8.45 -6.27
CA ILE A 221 -9.45 -8.64 -7.71
C ILE A 221 -8.79 -9.93 -8.20
N THR A 222 -9.48 -10.63 -9.09
CA THR A 222 -8.99 -11.85 -9.76
C THR A 222 -7.59 -11.66 -10.35
N SER A 223 -6.70 -12.62 -10.03
CA SER A 223 -5.36 -12.68 -10.59
C SER A 223 -5.36 -12.70 -12.11
N ILE A 224 -4.60 -11.79 -12.71
CA ILE A 224 -4.44 -11.72 -14.16
C ILE A 224 -3.45 -12.77 -14.69
N ARG A 225 -2.59 -13.30 -13.81
CA ARG A 225 -1.53 -14.24 -14.20
C ARG A 225 -1.02 -15.04 -13.02
N LYS A 226 -0.89 -16.36 -13.21
CA LYS A 226 -0.25 -17.28 -12.26
C LYS A 226 1.14 -17.66 -12.73
N PHE A 227 2.17 -17.35 -11.94
CA PHE A 227 3.55 -17.74 -12.20
C PHE A 227 3.90 -19.02 -11.44
N LYS A 228 4.17 -20.09 -12.19
CA LYS A 228 4.66 -21.37 -11.65
C LYS A 228 6.19 -21.35 -11.55
N ASP A 229 6.77 -22.18 -10.69
CA ASP A 229 8.23 -22.21 -10.49
C ASP A 229 9.01 -22.51 -11.78
N ASN A 230 8.46 -23.30 -12.69
CA ASN A 230 9.09 -23.56 -13.98
C ASN A 230 9.15 -22.32 -14.91
N MET A 231 8.38 -21.26 -14.62
CA MET A 231 8.41 -19.97 -15.32
C MET A 231 9.39 -18.96 -14.71
N LEU A 232 9.91 -19.25 -13.51
CA LEU A 232 10.75 -18.33 -12.74
C LEU A 232 12.20 -18.79 -12.73
N THR A 233 13.12 -17.83 -12.64
CA THR A 233 14.57 -18.09 -12.49
C THR A 233 14.90 -18.14 -10.99
N PRO A 234 15.42 -19.26 -10.46
CA PRO A 234 15.86 -19.33 -9.06
C PRO A 234 17.14 -18.51 -8.80
N PRO A 235 17.37 -18.04 -7.56
CA PRO A 235 16.46 -18.10 -6.41
C PRO A 235 15.40 -16.99 -6.48
N LYS A 236 14.20 -17.29 -5.98
CA LYS A 236 13.19 -16.29 -5.66
C LYS A 236 13.43 -15.77 -4.25
N SER A 237 13.27 -14.46 -4.04
CA SER A 237 13.33 -13.87 -2.71
C SER A 237 11.92 -13.67 -2.17
N ILE A 238 11.66 -14.11 -0.94
CA ILE A 238 10.42 -13.83 -0.22
C ILE A 238 10.78 -13.37 1.20
N ARG A 239 10.15 -12.29 1.64
CA ARG A 239 10.44 -11.70 2.96
C ARG A 239 9.19 -11.11 3.59
N ARG A 240 9.15 -11.17 4.92
CA ARG A 240 8.20 -10.42 5.74
C ARG A 240 8.83 -9.09 6.16
N ASP A 241 8.12 -8.01 5.93
CA ASP A 241 8.50 -6.68 6.37
C ASP A 241 7.63 -6.27 7.56
N TYR A 242 8.30 -6.09 8.70
CA TYR A 242 7.69 -5.65 9.96
C TYR A 242 7.89 -4.16 10.23
N THR A 243 8.60 -3.42 9.36
CA THR A 243 8.96 -2.02 9.61
C THR A 243 7.74 -1.10 9.56
N ARG A 244 6.74 -1.44 8.74
CA ARG A 244 5.47 -0.72 8.62
C ARG A 244 4.41 -1.17 9.63
N LEU A 245 4.74 -2.11 10.53
CA LEU A 245 3.77 -2.68 11.45
C LEU A 245 3.29 -1.66 12.49
N LEU A 246 1.98 -1.40 12.50
CA LEU A 246 1.27 -0.58 13.47
C LEU A 246 0.10 -1.40 14.01
N ASN A 247 0.15 -1.74 15.30
CA ASN A 247 -0.88 -2.49 16.00
C ASN A 247 -1.63 -1.62 17.03
N PHE A 248 -1.36 -0.32 17.01
CA PHE A 248 -1.99 0.70 17.84
C PHE A 248 -2.05 2.06 17.11
N ILE A 249 -3.22 2.69 16.96
CA ILE A 249 -3.37 3.97 16.23
C ILE A 249 -4.24 4.96 16.99
N VAL A 250 -3.74 6.19 17.15
CA VAL A 250 -4.51 7.33 17.70
C VAL A 250 -4.69 8.39 16.62
N VAL A 251 -5.85 8.41 15.99
CA VAL A 251 -6.40 9.45 15.15
C VAL A 251 -7.04 10.57 15.99
N ARG A 252 -6.68 11.82 15.71
CA ARG A 252 -7.27 13.02 16.29
C ARG A 252 -7.88 13.88 15.19
N GLY A 253 -9.11 14.31 15.43
CA GLY A 253 -9.90 15.15 14.52
C GLY A 253 -10.03 16.61 14.97
N ALA A 254 -11.04 17.28 14.43
CA ALA A 254 -11.40 18.64 14.80
C ALA A 254 -11.78 18.73 16.28
N GLY A 255 -11.41 19.84 16.93
CA GLY A 255 -11.73 20.07 18.34
C GLY A 255 -11.15 18.99 19.26
N THR A 256 -12.03 18.27 19.97
CA THR A 256 -11.67 17.22 20.93
C THR A 256 -11.90 15.80 20.39
N LEU A 257 -12.21 15.64 19.09
CA LEU A 257 -12.45 14.33 18.49
C LEU A 257 -11.16 13.49 18.48
N VAL A 258 -11.24 12.28 19.02
CA VAL A 258 -10.11 11.35 19.12
C VAL A 258 -10.68 9.93 19.08
N ASN A 259 -10.14 9.04 18.24
CA ASN A 259 -10.46 7.62 18.37
C ASN A 259 -9.73 7.16 19.62
N GLU A 260 -10.45 6.46 20.48
CA GLU A 260 -10.00 6.32 21.84
C GLU A 260 -8.74 5.46 21.97
N ARG A 261 -8.03 5.77 23.06
CA ARG A 261 -6.99 4.94 23.65
C ARG A 261 -7.72 3.98 24.58
N PHE A 262 -7.89 2.71 24.22
CA PHE A 262 -8.60 1.73 25.05
C PHE A 262 -9.92 2.30 25.57
N LYS A 263 -10.96 2.51 24.77
CA LYS A 263 -12.28 2.82 25.37
C LYS A 263 -12.71 1.59 26.16
N PRO A 264 -12.37 1.45 27.45
CA PRO A 264 -12.42 0.16 28.09
C PRO A 264 -13.86 0.00 28.52
N ILE A 265 -14.64 -0.71 27.72
CA ILE A 265 -15.95 -1.14 28.18
C ILE A 265 -15.68 -2.34 29.07
N LEU A 266 -15.95 -2.22 30.36
CA LEU A 266 -15.71 -3.30 31.31
C LEU A 266 -16.60 -4.50 30.96
N ILE A 267 -15.96 -5.60 30.57
CA ILE A 267 -16.61 -6.89 30.31
C ILE A 267 -16.62 -7.73 31.59
N LEU A 268 -15.53 -7.67 32.35
CA LEU A 268 -15.42 -8.27 33.68
C LEU A 268 -14.80 -7.23 34.62
N THR A 269 -15.56 -6.78 35.61
CA THR A 269 -15.06 -5.99 36.73
C THR A 269 -14.01 -6.81 37.49
N GLU A 270 -12.96 -6.16 37.98
CA GLU A 270 -11.88 -6.79 38.76
C GLU A 270 -12.44 -7.82 39.78
N LYS A 271 -12.12 -9.11 39.59
CA LYS A 271 -12.50 -10.21 40.50
C LYS A 271 -11.27 -10.80 41.18
N ASP A 272 -11.41 -11.16 42.45
CA ASP A 272 -10.41 -11.92 43.19
C ASP A 272 -10.45 -13.39 42.81
N ILE A 273 -9.28 -13.98 42.55
CA ILE A 273 -9.12 -15.40 42.22
C ILE A 273 -8.77 -16.13 43.52
N VAL A 274 -9.76 -16.75 44.14
CA VAL A 274 -9.63 -17.37 45.47
C VAL A 274 -8.89 -18.70 45.41
N THR A 275 -9.11 -19.47 44.34
CA THR A 275 -8.56 -20.83 44.18
C THR A 275 -7.61 -20.93 43.00
N ASN A 276 -6.95 -22.08 42.84
CA ASN A 276 -6.07 -22.32 41.68
C ASN A 276 -6.82 -22.58 40.38
N LEU A 277 -8.14 -22.80 40.40
CA LEU A 277 -8.97 -22.99 39.22
C LEU A 277 -10.32 -22.33 39.48
N GLU A 278 -10.58 -21.19 38.83
CA GLU A 278 -11.78 -20.40 39.05
C GLU A 278 -12.39 -19.97 37.73
N GLU A 279 -13.73 -19.90 37.69
CA GLU A 279 -14.51 -19.50 36.53
C GLU A 279 -15.28 -18.22 36.82
N PHE A 280 -15.19 -17.25 35.91
CA PHE A 280 -15.86 -15.97 36.02
C PHE A 280 -16.89 -15.77 34.92
N TYR A 281 -17.98 -15.13 35.32
CA TYR A 281 -19.06 -14.71 34.45
C TYR A 281 -18.75 -13.31 33.92
N ALA A 282 -18.99 -13.06 32.63
CA ALA A 282 -18.93 -11.71 32.10
C ALA A 282 -20.06 -10.86 32.73
N ASP A 283 -19.71 -9.65 33.17
CA ASP A 283 -20.68 -8.67 33.68
C ASP A 283 -21.43 -7.98 32.51
N SER A 284 -20.83 -7.93 31.32
CA SER A 284 -21.45 -7.39 30.10
C SER A 284 -20.96 -8.13 28.84
N GLN A 285 -21.70 -8.00 27.73
CA GLN A 285 -21.32 -8.57 26.43
C GLN A 285 -20.53 -7.55 25.60
N PRO A 286 -19.56 -7.99 24.78
CA PRO A 286 -18.88 -7.12 23.83
C PRO A 286 -19.87 -6.45 22.86
N SER A 287 -19.44 -5.35 22.24
CA SER A 287 -20.16 -4.72 21.13
C SER A 287 -20.57 -5.75 20.06
N PRO A 288 -21.73 -5.58 19.39
CA PRO A 288 -22.10 -6.38 18.22
C PRO A 288 -21.04 -6.39 17.11
N ILE A 289 -20.19 -5.37 17.10
CA ILE A 289 -19.01 -5.30 16.23
C ILE A 289 -17.87 -5.98 16.96
N ARG A 290 -17.37 -7.09 16.40
CA ARG A 290 -16.34 -7.93 17.02
C ARG A 290 -15.12 -7.12 17.47
N SER A 291 -14.72 -7.29 18.74
CA SER A 291 -13.64 -6.53 19.37
C SER A 291 -12.61 -7.43 20.04
N TYR A 292 -11.41 -6.89 20.20
CA TYR A 292 -10.38 -7.50 21.06
C TYR A 292 -10.74 -7.31 22.53
N LEU A 293 -10.41 -8.30 23.35
CA LEU A 293 -10.51 -8.19 24.80
C LEU A 293 -9.11 -7.98 25.38
N ARG A 294 -9.00 -7.01 26.27
CA ARG A 294 -7.81 -6.74 27.06
C ARG A 294 -7.99 -7.41 28.42
N VAL A 295 -7.26 -8.49 28.64
CA VAL A 295 -7.24 -9.23 29.90
C VAL A 295 -6.07 -8.75 30.73
N THR A 296 -6.32 -8.24 31.93
CA THR A 296 -5.28 -7.81 32.86
C THR A 296 -5.31 -8.70 34.11
N ILE A 297 -4.18 -9.35 34.39
CA ILE A 297 -3.94 -10.09 35.64
C ILE A 297 -3.04 -9.26 36.54
N THR A 298 -3.53 -8.96 37.74
CA THR A 298 -2.75 -8.27 38.78
C THR A 298 -2.36 -9.28 39.85
N ASN A 299 -1.08 -9.36 40.18
CA ASN A 299 -0.54 -10.24 41.22
C ASN A 299 -0.16 -9.41 42.47
N PRO A 300 -1.07 -9.26 43.45
CA PRO A 300 -0.77 -8.58 44.70
C PRO A 300 0.00 -9.47 45.70
N THR A 301 0.28 -10.73 45.37
CA THR A 301 0.90 -11.67 46.29
C THR A 301 2.42 -11.44 46.42
N GLY A 302 3.03 -12.04 47.43
CA GLY A 302 4.47 -11.94 47.70
C GLY A 302 5.36 -12.84 46.82
N SER A 303 4.80 -13.60 45.88
CA SER A 303 5.55 -14.48 44.99
C SER A 303 5.11 -14.30 43.55
N ASP A 304 6.01 -14.55 42.60
CA ASP A 304 5.66 -14.60 41.18
C ASP A 304 4.59 -15.69 40.92
N LYS A 305 3.73 -15.43 39.95
CA LYS A 305 2.61 -16.31 39.58
C LYS A 305 2.60 -16.53 38.08
N GLY A 306 2.26 -17.75 37.68
CA GLY A 306 2.12 -18.15 36.29
C GLY A 306 0.96 -19.09 36.13
N GLY A 307 0.24 -18.96 35.02
CA GLY A 307 -1.00 -19.68 34.84
C GLY A 307 -1.65 -19.41 33.50
N PHE A 308 -2.75 -20.10 33.26
CA PHE A 308 -3.52 -19.99 32.03
C PHE A 308 -4.79 -19.19 32.26
N VAL A 309 -5.19 -18.44 31.24
CA VAL A 309 -6.51 -17.84 31.13
C VAL A 309 -7.14 -18.36 29.85
N THR A 310 -8.37 -18.84 29.96
CA THR A 310 -9.20 -19.26 28.83
C THR A 310 -10.38 -18.31 28.70
N VAL A 311 -10.60 -17.81 27.49
CA VAL A 311 -11.74 -16.97 27.10
C VAL A 311 -12.65 -17.81 26.21
N ASN A 312 -13.95 -17.82 26.51
CA ASN A 312 -14.97 -18.54 25.75
C ASN A 312 -16.00 -17.57 25.16
N GLY A 313 -16.25 -17.67 23.86
CA GLY A 313 -17.19 -16.81 23.16
C GLY A 313 -17.55 -17.26 21.75
N SER A 314 -17.84 -16.29 20.89
CA SER A 314 -18.25 -16.51 19.51
C SER A 314 -17.77 -15.40 18.58
N ASP A 315 -17.69 -15.73 17.29
CA ASP A 315 -17.24 -14.84 16.22
C ASP A 315 -18.31 -13.85 15.72
N GLY A 316 -19.45 -13.72 16.41
CA GLY A 316 -20.58 -12.89 15.98
C GLY A 316 -21.56 -13.58 15.02
N ASN A 317 -21.19 -14.72 14.43
CA ASN A 317 -22.07 -15.59 13.64
C ASN A 317 -22.46 -16.87 14.41
N MET A 318 -22.31 -16.84 15.73
CA MET A 318 -22.54 -17.96 16.65
C MET A 318 -21.59 -19.17 16.47
N ASN A 319 -20.47 -19.02 15.76
CA ASN A 319 -19.43 -20.05 15.81
C ASN A 319 -18.68 -19.91 17.14
N GLU A 320 -18.55 -21.01 17.89
CA GLU A 320 -17.82 -21.00 19.16
C GLU A 320 -16.34 -20.68 18.94
N LEU A 321 -15.83 -19.76 19.76
CA LEU A 321 -14.43 -19.38 19.83
C LEU A 321 -13.94 -19.61 21.26
N THR A 322 -12.84 -20.35 21.39
CA THR A 322 -12.13 -20.51 22.65
C THR A 322 -10.67 -20.17 22.45
N GLU A 323 -10.14 -19.33 23.32
CA GLU A 323 -8.73 -18.96 23.32
C GLU A 323 -8.12 -19.18 24.69
N SER A 324 -7.02 -19.92 24.74
CA SER A 324 -6.24 -20.13 25.97
C SER A 324 -4.84 -19.58 25.81
N PHE A 325 -4.40 -18.78 26.77
CA PHE A 325 -3.06 -18.20 26.79
C PHE A 325 -2.44 -18.26 28.18
N PHE A 326 -1.10 -18.34 28.21
CA PHE A 326 -0.31 -18.35 29.44
C PHE A 326 0.19 -16.94 29.77
N LEU A 327 0.18 -16.56 31.05
CA LEU A 327 0.83 -15.35 31.54
C LEU A 327 1.78 -15.68 32.69
N TRP A 328 2.77 -14.80 32.91
CA TRP A 328 3.67 -14.84 34.05
C TRP A 328 3.78 -13.45 34.67
N VAL A 329 3.16 -13.27 35.84
CA VAL A 329 3.07 -11.99 36.53
C VAL A 329 3.92 -12.00 37.78
N LYS A 330 4.92 -11.13 37.83
CA LYS A 330 5.78 -10.97 39.01
C LYS A 330 5.00 -10.46 40.22
N ALA A 331 5.51 -10.74 41.42
CA ALA A 331 4.97 -10.22 42.66
C ALA A 331 4.81 -8.69 42.61
N GLY A 332 3.63 -8.19 42.98
CA GLY A 332 3.29 -6.76 42.98
C GLY A 332 3.13 -6.12 41.60
N GLN A 333 3.11 -6.90 40.51
CA GLN A 333 2.96 -6.39 39.15
C GLN A 333 1.62 -6.78 38.52
N ALA A 334 1.32 -6.16 37.38
CA ALA A 334 0.22 -6.54 36.51
C ALA A 334 0.74 -6.82 35.10
N GLN A 335 0.11 -7.77 34.42
CA GLN A 335 0.38 -8.05 33.01
C GLN A 335 -0.93 -7.97 32.22
N THR A 336 -0.86 -7.35 31.06
CA THR A 336 -1.97 -7.28 30.11
C THR A 336 -1.69 -8.23 28.94
N HIS A 337 -2.72 -8.94 28.52
CA HIS A 337 -2.79 -9.70 27.28
C HIS A 337 -3.98 -9.18 26.47
N TYR A 338 -3.79 -9.03 25.16
CA TYR A 338 -4.92 -8.82 24.26
C TYR A 338 -5.35 -10.17 23.74
N THR A 339 -6.62 -10.45 23.52
CA THR A 339 -6.99 -11.69 22.85
C THR A 339 -6.43 -11.71 21.43
N ASN A 340 -6.08 -12.89 20.94
CA ASN A 340 -5.72 -13.11 19.54
C ASN A 340 -6.96 -13.10 18.65
N ASN A 341 -8.11 -13.51 19.20
CA ASN A 341 -9.40 -13.46 18.53
C ASN A 341 -10.22 -12.21 18.88
N ARG A 342 -11.08 -11.79 17.95
CA ARG A 342 -12.13 -10.80 18.19
C ARG A 342 -13.47 -11.47 18.46
N TYR A 343 -14.08 -11.10 19.57
CA TYR A 343 -15.33 -11.67 20.07
C TYR A 343 -16.50 -10.74 19.78
N GLY A 344 -17.59 -11.30 19.25
CA GLY A 344 -18.88 -10.58 19.10
C GLY A 344 -19.86 -10.87 20.24
N THR A 345 -19.78 -12.06 20.85
CA THR A 345 -20.59 -12.45 22.01
C THR A 345 -19.85 -13.52 22.79
N LEU A 346 -19.86 -13.47 24.12
CA LEU A 346 -19.29 -14.50 25.00
C LEU A 346 -20.30 -15.62 25.24
N SER A 347 -19.84 -16.86 25.41
CA SER A 347 -20.67 -18.08 25.23
C SER A 347 -21.97 -18.03 26.06
N GLY A 348 -23.11 -18.21 25.38
CA GLY A 348 -24.45 -18.30 25.96
C GLY A 348 -25.02 -17.01 26.60
N GLY A 349 -24.40 -15.84 26.42
CA GLY A 349 -24.86 -14.57 27.02
C GLY A 349 -24.52 -14.40 28.51
N SER A 350 -24.26 -15.50 29.22
CA SER A 350 -23.65 -15.57 30.54
C SER A 350 -23.66 -17.04 30.92
N LEU A 351 -22.52 -17.71 30.99
CA LEU A 351 -22.15 -18.66 32.06
C LEU A 351 -20.65 -19.02 31.86
N LYS A 352 -19.74 -18.59 32.75
CA LYS A 352 -18.30 -18.97 32.77
C LYS A 352 -17.48 -18.55 31.53
N ALA A 353 -17.60 -17.28 31.12
CA ALA A 353 -16.89 -16.72 29.98
C ALA A 353 -15.35 -16.75 30.13
N PHE A 354 -14.85 -16.74 31.37
CA PHE A 354 -13.42 -16.72 31.67
C PHE A 354 -13.08 -17.85 32.64
N VAL A 355 -12.07 -18.67 32.30
CA VAL A 355 -11.55 -19.71 33.18
C VAL A 355 -10.09 -19.39 33.47
N THR A 356 -9.70 -19.43 34.74
CA THR A 356 -8.33 -19.12 35.17
C THR A 356 -7.74 -20.29 35.90
N GLN A 357 -6.47 -20.63 35.62
CA GLN A 357 -5.75 -21.71 36.29
C GLN A 357 -4.36 -21.24 36.75
N GLY A 358 -4.00 -21.49 38.01
CA GLY A 358 -2.68 -21.13 38.58
C GLY A 358 -2.58 -19.73 39.20
N TRP A 359 -3.71 -19.01 39.30
CA TRP A 359 -3.77 -17.60 39.66
C TRP A 359 -4.30 -17.31 41.07
N ALA A 360 -4.28 -18.29 41.99
CA ALA A 360 -4.77 -18.09 43.36
C ALA A 360 -4.08 -16.90 44.06
N GLY A 361 -4.89 -16.00 44.62
CA GLY A 361 -4.48 -14.75 45.25
C GLY A 361 -4.24 -13.59 44.28
N CYS A 362 -4.44 -13.79 42.97
CA CYS A 362 -4.39 -12.73 41.95
C CYS A 362 -5.78 -12.17 41.66
N LYS A 363 -5.82 -11.15 40.80
CA LYS A 363 -7.06 -10.52 40.33
C LYS A 363 -7.11 -10.48 38.82
N ILE A 364 -8.30 -10.64 38.25
CA ILE A 364 -8.55 -10.56 36.82
C ILE A 364 -9.54 -9.43 36.51
N GLN A 365 -9.22 -8.63 35.50
CA GLN A 365 -10.12 -7.64 34.90
C GLN A 365 -10.11 -7.85 33.38
N VAL A 366 -11.27 -7.70 32.73
CA VAL A 366 -11.40 -7.80 31.28
C VAL A 366 -12.11 -6.57 30.73
N GLU A 367 -11.48 -5.92 29.76
CA GLU A 367 -11.99 -4.73 29.07
C GLU A 367 -12.14 -5.03 27.59
N GLU A 368 -13.22 -4.56 26.97
CA GLU A 368 -13.32 -4.52 25.52
C GLU A 368 -12.49 -3.37 24.97
N THR A 369 -11.72 -3.63 23.92
CA THR A 369 -11.01 -2.60 23.17
C THR A 369 -11.60 -2.48 21.78
N THR A 370 -12.30 -1.36 21.55
CA THR A 370 -12.99 -1.07 20.30
C THR A 370 -12.07 -0.31 19.36
N TYR A 371 -12.01 -0.78 18.11
CA TYR A 371 -11.24 -0.24 16.98
C TYR A 371 -9.76 0.07 17.26
N SER A 372 -8.98 0.22 16.20
CA SER A 372 -7.62 0.75 16.28
C SER A 372 -6.61 0.01 17.17
N VAL A 373 -6.82 -1.29 17.41
CA VAL A 373 -5.90 -2.20 18.12
C VAL A 373 -5.81 -3.53 17.36
N GLY A 374 -4.59 -4.05 17.14
CA GLY A 374 -4.35 -5.39 16.59
C GLY A 374 -3.83 -6.33 17.68
N GLY A 375 -4.72 -7.01 18.40
CA GLY A 375 -4.43 -7.72 19.66
C GLY A 375 -3.33 -8.78 19.52
N ARG A 376 -3.50 -9.72 18.59
CA ARG A 376 -2.50 -10.77 18.28
C ARG A 376 -1.13 -10.18 18.00
N SER A 377 -1.09 -9.14 17.17
CA SER A 377 0.14 -8.46 16.79
C SER A 377 0.84 -7.81 18.00
N ILE A 378 0.09 -7.20 18.93
CA ILE A 378 0.67 -6.66 20.17
C ILE A 378 1.33 -7.76 21.01
N ASN A 379 0.68 -8.92 21.12
CA ASN A 379 1.22 -10.03 21.90
C ASN A 379 2.51 -10.59 21.28
N ASP A 380 2.53 -10.75 19.96
CA ASP A 380 3.65 -11.37 19.25
C ASP A 380 4.85 -10.44 19.08
N VAL A 381 4.63 -9.14 18.83
CA VAL A 381 5.70 -8.19 18.44
C VAL A 381 5.79 -6.93 19.30
N GLY A 382 4.97 -6.82 20.34
CA GLY A 382 4.91 -5.66 21.22
C GLY A 382 4.16 -4.46 20.63
N VAL A 383 3.96 -3.43 21.45
CA VAL A 383 3.20 -2.24 21.05
C VAL A 383 3.99 -1.37 20.05
N ARG A 384 3.42 -1.16 18.87
CA ARG A 384 3.90 -0.21 17.86
C ARG A 384 2.74 0.64 17.39
N GLY A 385 2.89 1.96 17.50
CA GLY A 385 1.79 2.84 17.14
C GLY A 385 2.18 4.21 16.66
N LYS A 386 1.18 4.88 16.08
CA LYS A 386 1.31 6.20 15.48
C LYS A 386 0.13 7.08 15.89
N THR A 387 0.41 8.36 16.13
CA THR A 387 -0.62 9.37 16.28
C THR A 387 -0.80 10.11 14.96
N ILE A 388 -2.03 10.23 14.50
CA ILE A 388 -2.41 10.98 13.31
C ILE A 388 -3.30 12.14 13.74
N ARG A 389 -3.04 13.32 13.18
CA ARG A 389 -3.86 14.51 13.41
C ARG A 389 -4.35 14.99 12.07
N ASN A 390 -5.66 15.09 11.90
CA ASN A 390 -6.26 15.68 10.71
C ASN A 390 -7.52 16.45 11.12
N ILE A 391 -7.46 17.77 10.99
CA ILE A 391 -8.58 18.65 11.34
C ILE A 391 -9.83 18.41 10.48
N ASN A 392 -9.70 17.73 9.34
CA ASN A 392 -10.82 17.40 8.46
C ASN A 392 -11.66 16.22 9.00
N PHE A 393 -11.19 15.52 10.03
CA PHE A 393 -12.03 14.58 10.77
C PHE A 393 -12.96 15.34 11.71
N ASP A 394 -14.06 15.82 11.14
CA ASP A 394 -15.10 16.62 11.79
C ASP A 394 -16.17 15.80 12.51
N THR A 395 -16.13 14.46 12.38
CA THR A 395 -17.08 13.53 13.03
C THR A 395 -16.33 12.38 13.70
N GLN A 396 -16.87 11.87 14.80
CA GLN A 396 -16.30 10.72 15.51
C GLN A 396 -16.21 9.48 14.61
N ALA A 397 -17.23 9.25 13.77
CA ALA A 397 -17.27 8.14 12.83
C ALA A 397 -16.07 8.15 11.86
N LYS A 398 -15.68 9.31 11.32
CA LYS A 398 -14.49 9.42 10.45
C LYS A 398 -13.20 9.07 11.19
N VAL A 399 -13.07 9.53 12.44
CA VAL A 399 -11.89 9.28 13.27
C VAL A 399 -11.77 7.77 13.59
N GLU A 400 -12.89 7.12 13.91
CA GLU A 400 -12.96 5.68 14.22
C GLU A 400 -12.72 4.81 12.98
N SER A 401 -13.42 5.07 11.86
CA SER A 401 -13.28 4.32 10.62
C SER A 401 -11.84 4.37 10.09
N TYR A 402 -11.23 5.56 10.07
CA TYR A 402 -9.85 5.70 9.61
C TYR A 402 -8.86 4.98 10.53
N GLY A 403 -9.07 5.08 11.85
CA GLY A 403 -8.26 4.34 12.81
C GLY A 403 -8.39 2.83 12.67
N ALA A 404 -9.59 2.32 12.36
CA ALA A 404 -9.85 0.90 12.15
C ALA A 404 -9.18 0.38 10.86
N GLN A 405 -9.32 1.12 9.77
CA GLN A 405 -8.70 0.78 8.48
C GLN A 405 -7.18 0.71 8.57
N LEU A 406 -6.54 1.73 9.17
CA LEU A 406 -5.09 1.75 9.31
C LEU A 406 -4.57 0.57 10.12
N ILE A 407 -5.26 0.20 11.18
CA ILE A 407 -4.89 -0.99 11.95
C ILE A 407 -5.05 -2.23 11.11
N ARG A 408 -6.18 -2.43 10.43
CA ARG A 408 -6.37 -3.57 9.52
C ARG A 408 -5.27 -3.68 8.45
N MET A 409 -4.79 -2.56 7.94
CA MET A 409 -3.70 -2.54 6.96
C MET A 409 -2.33 -2.82 7.58
N TYR A 410 -2.05 -2.28 8.76
CA TYR A 410 -0.68 -2.24 9.30
C TYR A 410 -0.44 -3.17 10.50
N HIS A 411 -1.45 -3.85 11.04
CA HIS A 411 -1.24 -4.78 12.16
C HIS A 411 -0.55 -6.08 11.72
N ALA A 412 -0.66 -6.44 10.44
CA ALA A 412 -0.07 -7.62 9.85
C ALA A 412 1.25 -7.27 9.10
N PRO A 413 2.25 -8.16 9.13
CA PRO A 413 3.45 -7.97 8.33
C PRO A 413 3.13 -8.02 6.83
N LEU A 414 3.75 -7.13 6.07
CA LEU A 414 3.71 -7.18 4.61
C LEU A 414 4.61 -8.31 4.11
N VAL A 415 4.12 -9.09 3.16
CA VAL A 415 4.95 -10.10 2.48
C VAL A 415 5.33 -9.56 1.12
N TYR A 416 6.62 -9.48 0.86
CA TYR A 416 7.17 -9.14 -0.45
C TYR A 416 7.76 -10.36 -1.12
N ILE A 417 7.56 -10.45 -2.42
CA ILE A 417 8.12 -11.48 -3.29
C ILE A 417 8.81 -10.80 -4.47
N ASP A 418 10.11 -11.08 -4.65
CA ASP A 418 10.90 -10.65 -5.80
C ASP A 418 11.21 -11.87 -6.67
N ALA A 419 10.79 -11.83 -7.93
CA ALA A 419 10.93 -12.95 -8.85
C ALA A 419 11.43 -12.49 -10.22
N ALA A 420 12.44 -13.17 -10.74
CA ALA A 420 12.88 -13.04 -12.13
C ALA A 420 12.12 -14.05 -13.01
N ILE A 421 11.54 -13.59 -14.10
CA ILE A 421 10.79 -14.41 -15.07
C ILE A 421 11.79 -14.93 -16.11
N LYS A 422 11.73 -16.22 -16.46
CA LYS A 422 12.63 -16.76 -17.49
C LYS A 422 12.34 -16.10 -18.85
N PRO A 423 13.37 -15.86 -19.69
CA PRO A 423 13.22 -15.10 -20.93
C PRO A 423 12.13 -15.59 -21.88
N GLU A 424 11.88 -16.89 -21.94
CA GLU A 424 10.84 -17.49 -22.79
C GLU A 424 9.40 -17.20 -22.32
N PHE A 425 9.21 -16.79 -21.06
CA PHE A 425 7.91 -16.40 -20.50
C PHE A 425 7.78 -14.87 -20.33
N ALA A 426 8.82 -14.10 -20.63
CA ALA A 426 8.79 -12.64 -20.57
C ALA A 426 7.85 -12.08 -21.66
N ASN A 427 6.96 -11.17 -21.27
CA ASN A 427 5.97 -10.59 -22.18
C ASN A 427 5.72 -9.11 -21.86
N PRO A 428 5.19 -8.32 -22.83
CA PRO A 428 4.98 -6.89 -22.63
C PRO A 428 3.70 -6.58 -21.83
N ASP A 429 3.06 -7.57 -21.22
CA ASP A 429 1.82 -7.37 -20.48
C ASP A 429 2.08 -6.43 -19.29
N GLU A 430 1.20 -5.44 -19.12
CA GLU A 430 1.24 -4.59 -17.95
C GLU A 430 0.75 -5.36 -16.72
N LEU A 431 1.66 -5.64 -15.79
CA LEU A 431 1.34 -6.30 -14.51
C LEU A 431 1.21 -5.29 -13.36
N LEU A 432 1.82 -4.11 -13.48
CA LEU A 432 1.87 -3.11 -12.42
C LEU A 432 0.46 -2.72 -11.92
N GLY A 433 0.23 -2.86 -10.62
CA GLY A 433 -1.04 -2.59 -9.95
C GLY A 433 -2.10 -3.67 -10.08
N LYS A 434 -1.77 -4.81 -10.71
CA LYS A 434 -2.70 -5.93 -10.89
C LYS A 434 -2.32 -7.09 -9.97
N THR A 435 -3.31 -7.90 -9.62
CA THR A 435 -3.12 -9.13 -8.86
C THR A 435 -2.43 -10.19 -9.71
N ILE A 436 -1.37 -10.79 -9.18
CA ILE A 436 -0.66 -11.94 -9.76
C ILE A 436 -0.50 -13.03 -8.70
N THR A 437 -0.57 -14.29 -9.12
CA THR A 437 -0.46 -15.43 -8.20
C THR A 437 0.95 -16.00 -8.24
N MET A 438 1.56 -16.19 -7.07
CA MET A 438 2.88 -16.82 -6.92
C MET A 438 2.89 -17.78 -5.72
N PHE A 439 3.77 -18.78 -5.76
CA PHE A 439 3.95 -19.70 -4.63
C PHE A 439 4.54 -18.95 -3.42
N ASP A 440 3.95 -19.04 -2.24
CA ASP A 440 4.44 -18.45 -0.99
C ASP A 440 5.02 -19.55 -0.09
N ASN A 441 6.33 -19.51 0.17
CA ASN A 441 6.99 -20.51 1.01
C ASN A 441 6.52 -20.48 2.48
N PHE A 442 5.92 -19.37 2.95
CA PHE A 442 5.38 -19.29 4.30
C PHE A 442 4.03 -20.00 4.45
N GLN A 443 3.21 -19.99 3.41
CA GLN A 443 1.90 -20.67 3.40
C GLN A 443 1.96 -22.04 2.71
N ASN A 444 3.07 -22.34 2.02
CA ASN A 444 3.24 -23.56 1.23
C ASN A 444 2.14 -23.75 0.17
N ASP A 445 1.64 -22.66 -0.41
CA ASP A 445 0.61 -22.65 -1.45
C ASP A 445 0.79 -21.46 -2.41
N PHE A 446 0.01 -21.44 -3.49
CA PHE A 446 -0.12 -20.30 -4.39
C PHE A 446 -1.01 -19.22 -3.79
N VAL A 447 -0.44 -18.04 -3.62
CA VAL A 447 -1.10 -16.89 -3.01
C VAL A 447 -1.08 -15.72 -3.97
N ASP A 448 -2.10 -14.87 -3.86
CA ASP A 448 -2.23 -13.65 -4.64
C ASP A 448 -1.42 -12.50 -4.02
N PHE A 449 -0.76 -11.75 -4.90
CA PHE A 449 0.03 -10.57 -4.58
C PHE A 449 -0.30 -9.46 -5.58
N THR A 450 -0.32 -8.20 -5.13
CA THR A 450 -0.39 -7.06 -6.06
C THR A 450 1.02 -6.78 -6.59
N CYS A 451 1.19 -6.75 -7.90
CA CYS A 451 2.48 -6.37 -8.50
C CYS A 451 2.73 -4.87 -8.28
N ILE A 452 3.77 -4.52 -7.52
CA ILE A 452 4.10 -3.13 -7.16
C ILE A 452 5.30 -2.59 -7.93
N LYS A 453 6.08 -3.48 -8.54
CA LYS A 453 7.20 -3.13 -9.41
C LYS A 453 7.33 -4.15 -10.53
N GLN A 454 7.57 -3.66 -11.75
CA GLN A 454 7.87 -4.50 -12.91
C GLN A 454 9.07 -3.91 -13.63
N LYS A 455 10.07 -4.73 -13.89
CA LYS A 455 11.34 -4.34 -14.48
C LYS A 455 11.62 -5.14 -15.75
N TYR A 456 12.06 -4.45 -16.79
CA TYR A 456 12.59 -5.04 -18.02
C TYR A 456 14.02 -4.59 -18.24
N TYR A 457 14.88 -5.52 -18.63
CA TYR A 457 16.24 -5.21 -19.07
C TYR A 457 16.47 -5.76 -20.48
N PHE A 458 16.92 -4.88 -21.36
CA PHE A 458 17.18 -5.12 -22.77
C PHE A 458 18.68 -5.00 -23.05
N GLU A 459 19.30 -6.04 -23.60
CA GLU A 459 20.69 -6.00 -24.04
C GLU A 459 20.83 -6.68 -25.40
N GLY A 460 21.00 -5.86 -26.45
CA GLY A 460 20.92 -6.34 -27.82
C GLY A 460 19.57 -7.04 -28.05
N PRO A 461 19.56 -8.31 -28.47
CA PRO A 461 18.31 -9.02 -28.70
C PRO A 461 17.79 -9.70 -27.41
N GLN A 462 18.40 -9.52 -26.25
CA GLN A 462 18.01 -10.22 -25.04
C GLN A 462 17.04 -9.38 -24.22
N VAL A 463 16.04 -10.02 -23.62
CA VAL A 463 15.11 -9.39 -22.69
C VAL A 463 15.01 -10.25 -21.43
N SER A 464 15.20 -9.63 -20.28
CA SER A 464 14.85 -10.21 -18.98
C SER A 464 13.75 -9.38 -18.33
N GLU A 465 12.88 -10.05 -17.58
CA GLU A 465 11.79 -9.43 -16.84
C GLU A 465 11.88 -9.85 -15.37
N SER A 466 11.62 -8.93 -14.46
CA SER A 466 11.44 -9.25 -13.04
C SER A 466 10.30 -8.44 -12.44
N VAL A 467 9.70 -8.99 -11.39
CA VAL A 467 8.59 -8.38 -10.69
C VAL A 467 8.86 -8.39 -9.19
N THR A 468 8.45 -7.30 -8.54
CA THR A 468 8.23 -7.27 -7.09
C THR A 468 6.74 -7.18 -6.85
N ALA A 469 6.22 -8.10 -6.07
CA ALA A 469 4.82 -8.08 -5.66
C ALA A 469 4.72 -8.06 -4.13
N MET A 470 3.63 -7.50 -3.63
CA MET A 470 3.37 -7.42 -2.20
C MET A 470 1.96 -7.89 -1.89
N ARG A 471 1.78 -8.44 -0.69
CA ARG A 471 0.46 -8.67 -0.12
C ARG A 471 0.45 -8.26 1.34
N TYR A 472 -0.69 -7.75 1.76
CA TYR A 472 -1.04 -7.71 3.17
C TYR A 472 -1.52 -9.10 3.57
N ASN A 473 -1.05 -9.60 4.71
CA ASN A 473 -1.59 -10.84 5.25
C ASN A 473 -2.83 -10.53 6.11
N TYR A 474 -3.94 -10.15 5.46
CA TYR A 474 -5.17 -9.76 6.17
C TYR A 474 -5.67 -10.85 7.12
N ASP A 475 -5.46 -12.12 6.76
CA ASP A 475 -5.83 -13.29 7.55
C ASP A 475 -4.88 -13.55 8.74
N TRP A 476 -3.86 -12.71 8.95
CA TRP A 476 -2.96 -12.83 10.11
C TRP A 476 -3.74 -12.80 11.44
N GLU A 477 -4.86 -12.08 11.50
CA GLU A 477 -5.77 -12.08 12.65
C GLU A 477 -6.87 -13.15 12.61
N TYR A 478 -7.05 -13.85 11.48
CA TYR A 478 -8.20 -14.72 11.22
C TYR A 478 -7.85 -16.18 10.85
N THR A 479 -6.57 -16.56 10.93
CA THR A 479 -6.10 -17.96 10.77
C THR A 479 -5.50 -18.43 12.10
N GLU A 480 -6.04 -19.40 12.83
CA GLU A 480 -7.19 -20.32 12.67
C GLU A 480 -8.10 -20.22 13.90
#